data_AF-A0A2K1PEM5-F1
#
_entry.id   AF-A0A2K1PEM5-F1
#
_cell.length_a   1.000
_cell.length_b   1.000
_cell.length_c   1.000
_cell.angle_alpha   90.00
_cell.angle_beta   90.00
_cell.angle_gamma   90.00
#
_symmetry.space_group_name_H-M   'P 1'
#
loop_
_entity.id
_entity.type
_entity.pdbx_description
1 polymer ?
#
loop_
_entity_poly.entity_id
_entity_poly.type
_entity_poly.pdbx_seq_one_letter_code
_entity_poly.pdbx_strand_id
1 'polypeptide(L)'
;MRKLSMFFLILAIGLLFVSCATLPIDGNGDDITNQVVINTFIGTVRESVEFLAYQDGKDGSWKKLSSTNGVYTFTPESADGNFSIYAVNKWYDPGIWTEEIQYDIQIMNLNTTEGKEVPITFWQDTYDSTLNLNFGNEFMGKSAGNFYGTIHGFTSFVSEDDLIYPLEAIPGTYDLVILAGDQEEDFSKIYIERDRSITAGTDNEDISLSEFTDFTTYIATTTINDANAWGELLVGGTTLVNAWFEGDSQLKIPQSLSSSDDLYVLSLSHYNSENSVYRLFTKYTDHPDNIETLNTLPSSTWEEPVFSENTLTWNQYDPEIDNHELRFYNTFLAKPDWTITWDIVLSSGWLGSANSYEYEIPDLSGLEGWNASWYPDSQEVDLYHDFEAVSGTEDDLTKYLDPIAGMEESIVSY
;
A
#
# COMPACT_ATOMS: atom_id res chain seq x y z
N MET A 1 -27.21 50.95 -15.96
CA MET A 1 -27.06 50.60 -14.53
C MET A 1 -26.96 49.08 -14.46
N ARG A 2 -25.96 48.48 -13.79
CA ARG A 2 -25.87 48.32 -12.32
C ARG A 2 -27.17 47.72 -11.75
N LYS A 3 -27.19 46.67 -10.93
CA LYS A 3 -26.18 45.79 -10.29
C LYS A 3 -26.97 44.50 -9.90
N LEU A 4 -26.44 43.27 -9.94
CA LEU A 4 -25.42 42.69 -9.05
C LEU A 4 -25.81 42.69 -7.56
N SER A 5 -25.61 41.53 -6.91
CA SER A 5 -25.28 41.33 -5.48
C SER A 5 -26.39 40.86 -4.53
N MET A 6 -26.01 39.87 -3.70
CA MET A 6 -26.63 39.36 -2.46
C MET A 6 -28.02 38.68 -2.62
N PHE A 7 -28.16 37.35 -2.51
CA PHE A 7 -27.25 36.24 -2.10
C PHE A 7 -27.43 35.04 -3.07
N PHE A 8 -26.49 34.12 -3.31
CA PHE A 8 -25.09 33.96 -2.87
C PHE A 8 -24.77 33.63 -1.40
N LEU A 9 -25.33 32.51 -0.93
CA LEU A 9 -24.77 31.48 -0.01
C LEU A 9 -25.98 30.55 0.25
N ILE A 10 -26.10 29.31 -0.24
CA ILE A 10 -25.09 28.26 -0.41
C ILE A 10 -25.07 27.77 -1.87
N LEU A 11 -23.93 27.97 -2.52
CA LEU A 11 -23.48 27.29 -3.73
C LEU A 11 -22.13 26.65 -3.35
N ALA A 12 -21.79 25.50 -3.95
CA ALA A 12 -20.64 24.65 -3.62
C ALA A 12 -20.76 23.82 -2.32
N ILE A 13 -20.04 22.68 -2.31
CA ILE A 13 -19.93 21.57 -1.33
C ILE A 13 -20.73 20.30 -1.69
N GLY A 14 -21.94 20.38 -2.26
CA GLY A 14 -22.76 19.18 -2.55
C GLY A 14 -22.37 18.35 -3.79
N LEU A 15 -21.17 18.51 -4.36
CA LEU A 15 -20.77 17.90 -5.64
C LEU A 15 -19.23 17.71 -5.80
N LEU A 16 -18.50 17.66 -4.68
CA LEU A 16 -17.07 17.32 -4.62
C LEU A 16 -16.90 16.30 -3.49
N PHE A 17 -17.00 15.00 -3.81
CA PHE A 17 -16.46 13.85 -3.06
C PHE A 17 -16.59 12.60 -3.95
N VAL A 18 -15.97 12.67 -5.13
CA VAL A 18 -15.54 11.54 -5.95
C VAL A 18 -14.11 11.89 -6.36
N SER A 19 -13.21 10.91 -6.39
CA SER A 19 -11.77 11.06 -6.67
C SER A 19 -10.95 11.93 -5.70
N CYS A 20 -11.00 11.62 -4.40
CA CYS A 20 -9.80 11.61 -3.55
C CYS A 20 -9.83 10.33 -2.71
N ALA A 21 -8.84 9.45 -2.88
CA ALA A 21 -8.52 8.42 -1.89
C ALA A 21 -7.67 9.03 -0.77
N THR A 22 -8.15 10.13 -0.19
CA THR A 22 -7.65 10.62 1.09
C THR A 22 -8.70 10.26 2.12
N LEU A 23 -8.33 9.36 3.05
CA LEU A 23 -9.11 9.14 4.26
C LEU A 23 -9.31 10.50 4.94
N PRO A 24 -10.54 10.87 5.34
CA PRO A 24 -10.76 12.13 6.02
C PRO A 24 -10.22 12.03 7.45
N ILE A 25 -8.92 12.32 7.62
CA ILE A 25 -8.28 12.52 8.93
C ILE A 25 -8.76 13.86 9.53
N ASP A 26 -10.07 13.98 9.74
CA ASP A 26 -10.71 15.15 10.33
C ASP A 26 -10.72 14.98 11.85
N GLY A 27 -9.52 15.13 12.44
CA GLY A 27 -9.30 15.15 13.88
C GLY A 27 -9.92 16.38 14.55
N ASN A 28 -11.25 16.40 14.67
CA ASN A 28 -12.00 17.36 15.49
C ASN A 28 -13.06 16.62 16.31
N GLY A 29 -13.06 16.87 17.62
CA GLY A 29 -13.82 16.08 18.59
C GLY A 29 -15.34 16.25 18.57
N ASP A 30 -15.99 15.37 19.34
CA ASP A 30 -17.43 15.21 19.56
C ASP A 30 -18.22 14.48 18.46
N ASP A 31 -17.87 13.22 18.19
CA ASP A 31 -18.85 12.13 18.44
C ASP A 31 -18.17 10.81 18.84
N ILE A 32 -18.57 10.24 19.99
CA ILE A 32 -18.01 8.98 20.51
C ILE A 32 -18.88 7.83 20.01
N THR A 33 -18.86 7.60 18.70
CA THR A 33 -19.29 6.32 18.16
C THR A 33 -18.11 5.35 18.29
N ASN A 34 -18.27 4.26 19.05
CA ASN A 34 -17.41 3.09 18.94
C ASN A 34 -17.74 2.32 17.64
N GLN A 35 -17.99 3.03 16.53
CA GLN A 35 -18.32 2.42 15.25
C GLN A 35 -17.02 2.09 14.55
N VAL A 36 -16.87 0.82 14.15
CA VAL A 36 -15.88 0.40 13.17
C VAL A 36 -16.49 0.60 11.78
N VAL A 37 -15.74 1.26 10.90
CA VAL A 37 -16.09 1.51 9.51
C VAL A 37 -15.10 0.73 8.65
N ILE A 38 -15.59 -0.18 7.81
CA ILE A 38 -14.76 -0.95 6.89
C ILE A 38 -15.03 -0.39 5.49
N ASN A 39 -13.98 0.02 4.79
CA ASN A 39 -14.03 0.43 3.39
C ASN A 39 -13.32 -0.64 2.55
N THR A 40 -14.07 -1.38 1.73
CA THR A 40 -13.49 -2.32 0.76
C THR A 40 -13.25 -1.64 -0.57
N PHE A 41 -12.06 -1.85 -1.14
CA PHE A 41 -11.66 -1.37 -2.45
C PHE A 41 -11.31 -2.54 -3.35
N ILE A 42 -11.69 -2.46 -4.63
CA ILE A 42 -11.19 -3.32 -5.69
C ILE A 42 -10.27 -2.42 -6.52
N GLY A 43 -8.97 -2.70 -6.47
CA GLY A 43 -7.93 -1.72 -6.76
C GLY A 43 -8.18 -0.41 -6.00
N THR A 44 -8.53 0.64 -6.73
CA THR A 44 -8.78 1.98 -6.18
C THR A 44 -10.25 2.38 -6.14
N VAL A 45 -11.17 1.50 -6.56
CA VAL A 45 -12.61 1.78 -6.57
C VAL A 45 -13.24 1.19 -5.33
N ARG A 46 -13.90 2.03 -4.51
CA ARG A 46 -14.60 1.56 -3.31
C ARG A 46 -15.89 0.81 -3.71
N GLU A 47 -15.86 -0.51 -3.66
CA GLU A 47 -16.93 -1.39 -4.11
C GLU A 47 -17.29 -2.46 -3.07
N SER A 48 -18.49 -3.00 -3.16
CA SER A 48 -18.96 -4.08 -2.29
C SER A 48 -18.38 -5.43 -2.74
N VAL A 49 -17.85 -6.21 -1.79
CA VAL A 49 -17.25 -7.54 -2.05
C VAL A 49 -18.24 -8.69 -1.86
N GLU A 50 -17.87 -9.88 -2.37
CA GLU A 50 -18.73 -11.09 -2.41
C GLU A 50 -19.22 -11.51 -1.01
N PHE A 51 -18.33 -11.47 -0.01
CA PHE A 51 -18.66 -11.81 1.37
C PHE A 51 -17.88 -10.95 2.35
N LEU A 52 -18.55 -10.48 3.41
CA LEU A 52 -17.89 -9.90 4.57
C LEU A 52 -18.62 -10.28 5.86
N ALA A 53 -17.88 -10.75 6.85
CA ALA A 53 -18.36 -11.04 8.19
C ALA A 53 -17.44 -10.42 9.24
N TYR A 54 -17.98 -10.24 10.46
CA TYR A 54 -17.23 -9.77 11.61
C TYR A 54 -17.48 -10.63 12.85
N GLN A 55 -16.52 -10.61 13.76
CA GLN A 55 -16.59 -11.14 15.12
C GLN A 55 -16.41 -9.98 16.11
N ASP A 56 -17.21 -9.95 17.18
CA ASP A 56 -17.15 -8.94 18.24
C ASP A 56 -16.54 -9.57 19.50
N GLY A 57 -15.31 -9.18 19.84
CA GLY A 57 -14.44 -9.92 20.75
C GLY A 57 -13.93 -11.25 20.18
N LYS A 58 -12.88 -11.80 20.78
CA LYS A 58 -12.26 -13.08 20.36
C LYS A 58 -13.19 -14.28 20.43
N ASP A 59 -14.10 -14.29 21.41
CA ASP A 59 -15.08 -15.36 21.66
C ASP A 59 -16.47 -15.05 21.06
N GLY A 60 -16.57 -14.00 20.23
CA GLY A 60 -17.82 -13.56 19.63
C GLY A 60 -18.41 -14.59 18.67
N SER A 61 -19.71 -14.47 18.39
CA SER A 61 -20.30 -15.17 17.24
C SER A 61 -20.07 -14.36 15.97
N TRP A 62 -19.55 -15.00 14.93
CA TRP A 62 -19.42 -14.39 13.62
C TRP A 62 -20.79 -14.00 13.04
N LYS A 63 -20.85 -12.84 12.39
CA LYS A 63 -22.07 -12.27 11.79
C LYS A 63 -21.73 -11.67 10.43
N LYS A 64 -22.54 -11.94 9.41
CA LYS A 64 -22.41 -11.30 8.10
C LYS A 64 -22.78 -9.82 8.17
N LEU A 65 -22.04 -8.97 7.46
CA LEU A 65 -22.41 -7.57 7.21
C LEU A 65 -22.90 -7.39 5.77
N SER A 66 -23.75 -6.37 5.60
CA SER A 66 -24.18 -5.86 4.30
C SER A 66 -23.58 -4.47 4.10
N SER A 67 -23.01 -4.20 2.94
CA SER A 67 -22.48 -2.87 2.60
C SER A 67 -23.48 -1.97 1.90
N THR A 68 -23.13 -0.68 1.87
CA THR A 68 -23.60 0.27 0.86
C THR A 68 -22.38 0.81 0.13
N ASN A 69 -22.17 0.40 -1.13
CA ASN A 69 -21.05 0.85 -1.97
C ASN A 69 -19.66 0.66 -1.29
N GLY A 70 -19.34 -0.57 -0.92
CA GLY A 70 -18.08 -0.92 -0.24
C GLY A 70 -17.92 -0.45 1.20
N VAL A 71 -18.88 0.31 1.75
CA VAL A 71 -18.87 0.71 3.17
C VAL A 71 -19.68 -0.28 4.01
N TYR A 72 -19.04 -0.89 4.99
CA TYR A 72 -19.67 -1.72 6.03
C TYR A 72 -19.46 -1.04 7.39
N THR A 73 -20.41 -1.18 8.32
CA THR A 73 -20.26 -0.64 9.67
C THR A 73 -20.82 -1.58 10.72
N PHE A 74 -20.19 -1.59 11.89
CA PHE A 74 -20.70 -2.21 13.11
C PHE A 74 -20.18 -1.47 14.34
N THR A 75 -20.72 -1.77 15.51
CA THR A 75 -20.25 -1.21 16.80
C THR A 75 -19.85 -2.39 17.67
N PRO A 76 -18.55 -2.57 18.02
CA PRO A 76 -18.14 -3.58 18.98
C PRO A 76 -18.77 -3.32 20.34
N GLU A 77 -19.33 -4.37 20.94
CA GLU A 77 -19.80 -4.38 22.33
C GLU A 77 -18.77 -5.04 23.26
N SER A 78 -17.72 -5.67 22.72
CA SER A 78 -16.64 -6.28 23.52
C SER A 78 -15.89 -5.26 24.37
N ALA A 79 -15.70 -5.59 25.64
CA ALA A 79 -15.11 -4.69 26.64
C ALA A 79 -13.59 -4.51 26.49
N ASP A 80 -12.92 -5.40 25.74
CA ASP A 80 -11.51 -5.30 25.38
C ASP A 80 -11.26 -4.52 24.08
N GLY A 81 -12.31 -4.17 23.33
CA GLY A 81 -12.20 -3.48 22.04
C GLY A 81 -11.70 -4.36 20.89
N ASN A 82 -11.56 -5.67 21.08
CA ASN A 82 -11.13 -6.60 20.04
C ASN A 82 -12.24 -6.90 19.06
N PHE A 83 -11.90 -7.01 17.77
CA PHE A 83 -12.79 -7.49 16.73
C PHE A 83 -12.01 -8.22 15.64
N SER A 84 -12.71 -9.04 14.87
CA SER A 84 -12.13 -9.73 13.71
C SER A 84 -13.02 -9.52 12.49
N ILE A 85 -12.41 -9.43 11.31
CA ILE A 85 -13.07 -9.27 10.01
C ILE A 85 -12.64 -10.42 9.12
N TYR A 86 -13.58 -10.96 8.34
CA TYR A 86 -13.32 -11.92 7.28
C TYR A 86 -13.98 -11.40 6.01
N ALA A 87 -13.18 -10.95 5.05
CA ALA A 87 -13.63 -10.38 3.79
C ALA A 87 -13.15 -11.24 2.61
N VAL A 88 -14.03 -11.46 1.63
CA VAL A 88 -13.73 -12.23 0.42
C VAL A 88 -14.12 -11.41 -0.79
N ASN A 89 -13.15 -11.19 -1.67
CA ASN A 89 -13.40 -10.73 -3.03
C ASN A 89 -13.22 -11.87 -4.03
N LYS A 90 -13.96 -11.81 -5.12
CA LYS A 90 -13.71 -12.64 -6.30
C LYS A 90 -12.91 -11.81 -7.28
N TRP A 91 -11.82 -12.37 -7.79
CA TRP A 91 -11.06 -11.76 -8.87
C TRP A 91 -10.94 -12.71 -10.08
N TYR A 92 -10.35 -12.23 -11.16
CA TYR A 92 -10.21 -12.97 -12.41
C TYR A 92 -9.00 -12.46 -13.19
N ASP A 93 -7.92 -13.25 -13.15
CA ASP A 93 -6.75 -13.03 -14.00
C ASP A 93 -7.04 -13.53 -15.44
N PRO A 94 -7.06 -12.66 -16.46
CA PRO A 94 -7.20 -13.07 -17.86
C PRO A 94 -5.91 -13.66 -18.47
N GLY A 95 -4.77 -13.55 -17.78
CA GLY A 95 -3.44 -14.02 -18.17
C GLY A 95 -3.03 -15.38 -17.58
N ILE A 96 -3.62 -15.80 -16.44
CA ILE A 96 -3.48 -17.19 -15.95
C ILE A 96 -4.34 -18.12 -16.81
N TRP A 97 -3.75 -19.25 -17.23
CA TRP A 97 -4.36 -20.22 -18.16
C TRP A 97 -5.50 -21.07 -17.57
N THR A 98 -6.03 -20.72 -16.40
CA THR A 98 -7.14 -21.40 -15.74
C THR A 98 -8.42 -20.62 -15.98
N GLU A 99 -9.45 -21.26 -16.54
CA GLU A 99 -10.82 -20.69 -16.61
C GLU A 99 -11.52 -20.73 -15.22
N GLU A 100 -10.74 -20.77 -14.14
CA GLU A 100 -11.20 -21.04 -12.78
C GLU A 100 -11.44 -19.74 -12.01
N ILE A 101 -12.40 -19.77 -11.09
CA ILE A 101 -12.77 -18.60 -10.30
C ILE A 101 -11.75 -18.46 -9.18
N GLN A 102 -11.09 -17.31 -9.12
CA GLN A 102 -10.09 -17.00 -8.11
C GLN A 102 -10.71 -16.17 -6.97
N TYR A 103 -10.24 -16.38 -5.75
CA TYR A 103 -10.69 -15.64 -4.57
C TYR A 103 -9.49 -15.07 -3.81
N ASP A 104 -9.63 -13.81 -3.42
CA ASP A 104 -8.72 -13.11 -2.52
C ASP A 104 -9.47 -12.91 -1.19
N ILE A 105 -8.83 -13.28 -0.09
CA ILE A 105 -9.45 -13.34 1.25
C ILE A 105 -8.58 -12.59 2.23
N GLN A 106 -9.13 -11.56 2.86
CA GLN A 106 -8.44 -10.79 3.89
C GLN A 106 -9.08 -11.06 5.26
N ILE A 107 -8.26 -11.51 6.21
CA ILE A 107 -8.66 -11.81 7.59
C ILE A 107 -7.91 -10.85 8.52
N MET A 108 -8.62 -9.90 9.10
CA MET A 108 -8.02 -8.85 9.94
C MET A 108 -8.50 -8.99 11.39
N ASN A 109 -7.57 -9.14 12.33
CA ASN A 109 -7.83 -9.26 13.75
C ASN A 109 -7.23 -8.04 14.46
N LEU A 110 -8.10 -7.14 14.92
CA LEU A 110 -7.77 -5.75 15.23
C LEU A 110 -8.34 -5.30 16.59
N ASN A 111 -7.79 -4.21 17.14
CA ASN A 111 -8.37 -3.52 18.30
C ASN A 111 -8.82 -2.09 17.95
N THR A 112 -9.98 -1.68 18.49
CA THR A 112 -10.54 -0.32 18.35
C THR A 112 -9.66 0.83 18.87
N THR A 113 -8.57 0.55 19.60
CA THR A 113 -7.57 1.56 19.99
C THR A 113 -6.52 1.81 18.91
N GLU A 114 -6.31 0.87 17.99
CA GLU A 114 -5.27 0.88 16.96
C GLU A 114 -5.82 1.24 15.58
N GLY A 115 -7.13 1.06 15.39
CA GLY A 115 -7.83 1.45 14.16
C GLY A 115 -9.34 1.32 14.31
N LYS A 116 -10.08 2.27 13.72
CA LYS A 116 -11.55 2.20 13.60
C LYS A 116 -12.04 2.34 12.16
N GLU A 117 -11.23 2.91 11.28
CA GLU A 117 -11.44 2.92 9.84
C GLU A 117 -10.52 1.87 9.22
N VAL A 118 -11.09 0.77 8.72
CA VAL A 118 -10.32 -0.36 8.19
C VAL A 118 -10.39 -0.32 6.66
N PRO A 119 -9.32 0.10 5.96
CA PRO A 119 -9.19 -0.13 4.53
C PRO A 119 -8.92 -1.62 4.28
N ILE A 120 -9.62 -2.18 3.30
CA ILE A 120 -9.40 -3.55 2.81
C ILE A 120 -9.30 -3.45 1.29
N THR A 121 -8.08 -3.57 0.77
CA THR A 121 -7.80 -3.34 -0.65
C THR A 121 -7.50 -4.67 -1.33
N PHE A 122 -8.39 -5.09 -2.23
CA PHE A 122 -8.24 -6.27 -3.06
C PHE A 122 -7.58 -5.90 -4.38
N TRP A 123 -6.74 -6.77 -4.91
CA TRP A 123 -6.03 -6.53 -6.18
C TRP A 123 -6.99 -6.36 -7.38
N GLN A 124 -6.57 -5.58 -8.38
CA GLN A 124 -7.21 -5.55 -9.71
C GLN A 124 -6.17 -5.37 -10.82
N ASP A 125 -6.36 -6.06 -11.94
CA ASP A 125 -5.39 -6.09 -13.05
C ASP A 125 -5.54 -4.96 -14.07
N THR A 126 -6.65 -4.19 -14.05
CA THR A 126 -6.89 -3.13 -15.04
C THR A 126 -7.59 -1.92 -14.43
N TYR A 127 -7.29 -0.73 -14.96
CA TYR A 127 -7.93 0.53 -14.60
C TYR A 127 -8.72 1.08 -15.79
N ASP A 128 -9.93 1.60 -15.53
CA ASP A 128 -10.82 2.21 -16.53
C ASP A 128 -10.33 3.59 -17.05
N SER A 129 -9.08 3.98 -16.77
CA SER A 129 -8.49 5.25 -17.24
C SER A 129 -7.09 5.09 -17.82
N THR A 130 -6.76 5.95 -18.78
CA THR A 130 -5.45 5.98 -19.46
C THR A 130 -5.03 7.43 -19.67
N LEU A 131 -3.80 7.75 -19.30
CA LEU A 131 -3.13 9.00 -19.63
C LEU A 131 -2.24 8.78 -20.86
N ASN A 132 -2.61 9.36 -22.00
CA ASN A 132 -1.74 9.40 -23.17
C ASN A 132 -0.72 10.54 -23.00
N LEU A 133 0.55 10.19 -22.82
CA LEU A 133 1.65 11.13 -22.80
C LEU A 133 2.17 11.31 -24.23
N ASN A 134 1.93 12.49 -24.81
CA ASN A 134 2.34 12.86 -26.17
C ASN A 134 3.68 13.62 -26.13
N PHE A 135 4.79 12.90 -26.30
CA PHE A 135 6.13 13.47 -26.26
C PHE A 135 6.47 14.22 -27.56
N GLY A 136 7.08 15.40 -27.41
CA GLY A 136 7.62 16.15 -28.55
C GLY A 136 8.77 15.40 -29.25
N ASN A 137 9.00 15.69 -30.54
CA ASN A 137 10.06 15.06 -31.35
C ASN A 137 11.47 15.18 -30.75
N GLU A 138 11.70 16.10 -29.81
CA GLU A 138 12.93 16.21 -29.03
C GLU A 138 13.23 14.99 -28.12
N PHE A 139 12.26 14.10 -27.91
CA PHE A 139 12.44 12.83 -27.22
C PHE A 139 12.93 11.68 -28.11
N MET A 140 13.02 11.86 -29.43
CA MET A 140 13.58 10.82 -30.31
C MET A 140 15.00 10.41 -29.91
N GLY A 141 15.21 9.12 -29.64
CA GLY A 141 16.47 8.58 -29.12
C GLY A 141 16.65 8.66 -27.59
N LYS A 142 15.59 8.99 -26.85
CA LYS A 142 15.57 9.08 -25.38
C LYS A 142 14.80 7.93 -24.73
N SER A 143 14.93 7.84 -23.41
CA SER A 143 14.10 7.02 -22.53
C SER A 143 13.30 7.92 -21.58
N ALA A 144 12.16 7.42 -21.10
CA ALA A 144 11.41 8.06 -20.01
C ALA A 144 10.84 7.03 -19.03
N GLY A 145 10.87 7.38 -17.75
CA GLY A 145 10.11 6.72 -16.69
C GLY A 145 8.97 7.64 -16.25
N ASN A 146 7.74 7.13 -16.28
CA ASN A 146 6.52 7.91 -16.07
C ASN A 146 5.80 7.36 -14.84
N PHE A 147 5.35 8.23 -13.93
CA PHE A 147 4.78 7.85 -12.63
C PHE A 147 3.57 8.72 -12.30
N TYR A 148 2.49 8.10 -11.81
CA TYR A 148 1.26 8.78 -11.42
C TYR A 148 0.52 7.96 -10.35
N GLY A 149 0.50 8.46 -9.10
CA GLY A 149 0.10 7.66 -7.95
C GLY A 149 1.04 6.45 -7.78
N THR A 150 0.49 5.25 -7.69
CA THR A 150 1.27 3.99 -7.67
C THR A 150 1.54 3.41 -9.07
N ILE A 151 0.93 3.96 -10.13
CA ILE A 151 1.13 3.45 -11.49
C ILE A 151 2.42 4.03 -12.08
N HIS A 152 3.20 3.18 -12.74
CA HIS A 152 4.43 3.56 -13.40
C HIS A 152 4.60 2.85 -14.75
N GLY A 153 5.42 3.43 -15.63
CA GLY A 153 5.66 2.88 -16.96
C GLY A 153 6.92 3.44 -17.60
N PHE A 154 7.73 2.56 -18.19
CA PHE A 154 9.00 2.90 -18.85
C PHE A 154 8.86 2.81 -20.37
N THR A 155 9.42 3.78 -21.10
CA THR A 155 9.38 3.84 -22.56
C THR A 155 10.74 4.25 -23.16
N SER A 156 10.99 3.84 -24.40
CA SER A 156 12.16 4.19 -25.20
C SER A 156 11.72 4.64 -26.59
N PHE A 157 11.99 5.90 -26.93
CA PHE A 157 11.49 6.54 -28.13
C PHE A 157 12.38 6.23 -29.35
N VAL A 158 12.20 5.07 -29.98
CA VAL A 158 13.00 4.63 -31.14
C VAL A 158 12.38 5.02 -32.49
N SER A 159 11.09 5.35 -32.52
CA SER A 159 10.31 5.76 -33.69
C SER A 159 9.28 6.85 -33.34
N GLU A 160 8.71 7.50 -34.36
CA GLU A 160 7.67 8.53 -34.17
C GLU A 160 6.39 7.96 -33.53
N ASP A 161 6.09 6.67 -33.72
CA ASP A 161 4.93 6.00 -33.11
C ASP A 161 5.09 5.81 -31.59
N ASP A 162 6.33 5.71 -31.10
CA ASP A 162 6.62 5.53 -29.66
C ASP A 162 6.46 6.84 -28.86
N LEU A 163 6.36 7.99 -29.53
CA LEU A 163 6.17 9.31 -28.91
C LEU A 163 4.79 9.48 -28.27
N ILE A 164 3.85 8.55 -28.47
CA ILE A 164 2.58 8.50 -27.76
C ILE A 164 2.61 7.30 -26.82
N TYR A 165 2.81 7.56 -25.52
CA TYR A 165 2.85 6.52 -24.51
C TYR A 165 1.54 6.46 -23.71
N PRO A 166 0.73 5.39 -23.83
CA PRO A 166 -0.43 5.18 -22.98
C PRO A 166 0.03 4.65 -21.61
N LEU A 167 0.00 5.51 -20.59
CA LEU A 167 0.16 5.12 -19.19
C LEU A 167 -1.22 4.78 -18.62
N GLU A 168 -1.38 3.61 -17.98
CA GLU A 168 -2.60 3.31 -17.22
C GLU A 168 -2.74 4.29 -16.05
N ALA A 169 -3.97 4.67 -15.69
CA ALA A 169 -4.18 5.71 -14.69
C ALA A 169 -5.30 5.40 -13.71
N ILE A 170 -4.98 5.54 -12.43
CA ILE A 170 -5.94 5.56 -11.33
C ILE A 170 -6.79 6.84 -11.43
N PRO A 171 -8.12 6.77 -11.52
CA PRO A 171 -8.94 7.97 -11.46
C PRO A 171 -8.84 8.61 -10.06
N GLY A 172 -8.33 9.84 -10.00
CA GLY A 172 -7.82 10.44 -8.76
C GLY A 172 -7.19 11.81 -9.02
N THR A 173 -6.50 12.35 -8.01
CA THR A 173 -5.61 13.49 -8.15
C THR A 173 -4.29 13.12 -7.51
N TYR A 174 -3.22 13.12 -8.31
CA TYR A 174 -1.87 12.73 -7.92
C TYR A 174 -0.86 13.60 -8.69
N ASP A 175 0.40 13.60 -8.27
CA ASP A 175 1.44 14.26 -9.05
C ASP A 175 1.85 13.39 -10.25
N LEU A 176 1.96 13.99 -11.43
CA LEU A 176 2.53 13.33 -12.61
C LEU A 176 4.03 13.63 -12.63
N VAL A 177 4.85 12.58 -12.49
CA VAL A 177 6.31 12.68 -12.51
C VAL A 177 6.84 11.98 -13.75
N ILE A 178 7.71 12.65 -14.49
CA ILE A 178 8.39 12.06 -15.65
C ILE A 178 9.89 12.29 -15.50
N LEU A 179 10.65 11.20 -15.54
CA LEU A 179 12.11 11.19 -15.63
C LEU A 179 12.51 10.99 -17.09
N ALA A 180 13.56 11.67 -17.55
CA ALA A 180 14.05 11.58 -18.91
C ALA A 180 15.59 11.49 -18.97
N GLY A 181 16.08 10.69 -19.92
CA GLY A 181 17.50 10.39 -20.14
C GLY A 181 17.79 10.08 -21.60
N ASP A 182 19.07 9.92 -21.95
CA ASP A 182 19.43 9.32 -23.24
C ASP A 182 19.26 7.79 -23.17
N GLN A 183 19.03 7.12 -24.30
CA GLN A 183 18.86 5.66 -24.30
C GLN A 183 20.14 4.95 -23.83
N GLU A 184 19.97 3.89 -23.03
CA GLU A 184 21.06 3.14 -22.37
C GLU A 184 21.87 3.96 -21.34
N GLU A 185 21.42 5.17 -20.97
CA GLU A 185 21.99 6.00 -19.90
C GLU A 185 20.97 6.24 -18.76
N ASP A 186 21.48 6.60 -17.59
CA ASP A 186 20.67 7.05 -16.44
C ASP A 186 19.84 8.28 -16.79
N PHE A 187 18.65 8.40 -16.17
CA PHE A 187 17.87 9.64 -16.27
C PHE A 187 18.66 10.82 -15.67
N SER A 188 18.52 12.00 -16.28
CA SER A 188 19.22 13.23 -15.85
C SER A 188 18.29 14.44 -15.72
N LYS A 189 17.03 14.28 -16.12
CA LYS A 189 16.02 15.33 -16.21
C LYS A 189 14.71 14.88 -15.57
N ILE A 190 14.03 15.80 -14.88
CA ILE A 190 12.75 15.56 -14.22
C ILE A 190 11.74 16.64 -14.61
N TYR A 191 10.51 16.20 -14.83
CA TYR A 191 9.29 16.99 -14.91
C TYR A 191 8.37 16.54 -13.77
N ILE A 192 7.72 17.51 -13.12
CA ILE A 192 6.69 17.26 -12.12
C ILE A 192 5.52 18.21 -12.40
N GLU A 193 4.37 17.67 -12.75
CA GLU A 193 3.10 18.39 -12.69
C GLU A 193 2.41 18.04 -11.36
N ARG A 194 2.07 19.08 -10.60
CA ARG A 194 1.43 18.94 -9.29
C ARG A 194 -0.09 18.87 -9.40
N ASP A 195 -0.72 18.08 -8.54
CA ASP A 195 -2.18 17.99 -8.42
C ASP A 195 -2.90 17.64 -9.74
N ARG A 196 -2.32 16.77 -10.58
CA ARG A 196 -2.96 16.36 -11.84
C ARG A 196 -4.18 15.48 -11.53
N SER A 197 -5.38 15.94 -11.89
CA SER A 197 -6.61 15.18 -11.75
C SER A 197 -6.96 14.38 -13.02
N ILE A 198 -7.14 13.07 -12.90
CA ILE A 198 -7.60 12.19 -13.99
C ILE A 198 -8.94 11.57 -13.61
N THR A 199 -9.88 11.57 -14.57
CA THR A 199 -11.17 10.87 -14.46
C THR A 199 -11.19 9.63 -15.36
N ALA A 200 -12.10 8.69 -15.09
CA ALA A 200 -12.31 7.51 -15.94
C ALA A 200 -12.42 7.84 -17.44
N GLY A 201 -11.81 7.01 -18.28
CA GLY A 201 -11.63 7.22 -19.71
C GLY A 201 -10.22 7.69 -20.08
N THR A 202 -10.07 8.24 -21.28
CA THR A 202 -8.77 8.66 -21.83
C THR A 202 -8.54 10.15 -21.63
N ASP A 203 -7.47 10.49 -20.92
CA ASP A 203 -6.89 11.83 -20.84
C ASP A 203 -5.60 11.93 -21.67
N ASN A 204 -5.14 13.14 -21.97
CA ASN A 204 -3.94 13.36 -22.80
C ASN A 204 -3.13 14.53 -22.26
N GLU A 205 -1.80 14.41 -22.25
CA GLU A 205 -0.87 15.50 -21.93
C GLU A 205 0.21 15.65 -23.01
N ASP A 206 0.54 16.88 -23.38
CA ASP A 206 1.59 17.17 -24.36
C ASP A 206 2.90 17.51 -23.63
N ILE A 207 3.93 16.67 -23.80
CA ILE A 207 5.17 16.74 -23.01
C ILE A 207 6.33 17.33 -23.83
N SER A 208 6.86 18.48 -23.42
CA SER A 208 8.09 19.04 -24.01
C SER A 208 9.31 18.92 -23.10
N LEU A 209 10.45 18.53 -23.66
CA LEU A 209 11.73 18.45 -22.92
C LEU A 209 12.18 19.84 -22.40
N SER A 210 11.62 20.92 -22.94
CA SER A 210 11.91 22.29 -22.51
C SER A 210 11.33 22.64 -21.13
N GLU A 211 10.41 21.81 -20.60
CA GLU A 211 9.78 21.97 -19.29
C GLU A 211 10.49 21.16 -18.19
N PHE A 212 11.44 20.30 -18.58
CA PHE A 212 12.20 19.47 -17.65
C PHE A 212 13.35 20.26 -17.01
N THR A 213 13.56 20.02 -15.72
CA THR A 213 14.68 20.55 -14.95
C THR A 213 15.77 19.47 -14.81
N ASP A 214 17.05 19.87 -14.86
CA ASP A 214 18.16 18.96 -14.53
C ASP A 214 18.10 18.60 -13.04
N PHE A 215 18.29 17.33 -12.69
CA PHE A 215 18.37 16.89 -11.30
C PHE A 215 19.78 16.44 -10.89
N THR A 216 19.93 16.17 -9.60
CA THR A 216 21.13 15.55 -9.01
C THR A 216 20.75 14.26 -8.31
N THR A 217 21.70 13.37 -8.08
CA THR A 217 21.51 12.20 -7.22
C THR A 217 22.12 12.40 -5.84
N TYR A 218 21.72 11.56 -4.89
CA TYR A 218 22.44 11.30 -3.64
C TYR A 218 22.79 9.81 -3.56
N ILE A 219 23.60 9.41 -2.57
CA ILE A 219 23.96 8.01 -2.35
C ILE A 219 23.36 7.53 -1.03
N ALA A 220 22.60 6.43 -1.06
CA ALA A 220 22.26 5.67 0.14
C ALA A 220 23.36 4.63 0.39
N THR A 221 23.79 4.45 1.64
CA THR A 221 24.87 3.50 1.99
C THR A 221 24.68 2.92 3.38
N THR A 222 25.42 1.85 3.71
CA THR A 222 25.33 1.20 5.02
C THR A 222 26.69 0.78 5.57
N THR A 223 26.78 0.67 6.89
CA THR A 223 27.92 0.07 7.60
C THR A 223 27.68 -1.38 8.00
N ILE A 224 26.51 -1.95 7.68
CA ILE A 224 26.18 -3.35 7.97
C ILE A 224 26.66 -4.21 6.79
N ASN A 225 27.48 -5.21 7.07
CA ASN A 225 27.97 -6.13 6.05
C ASN A 225 26.79 -6.85 5.37
N ASP A 226 26.91 -7.06 4.05
CA ASP A 226 25.97 -7.82 3.23
C ASP A 226 24.51 -7.30 3.25
N ALA A 227 24.30 -6.09 3.75
CA ALA A 227 23.04 -5.35 3.69
C ALA A 227 23.03 -4.39 2.48
N ASN A 228 21.85 -4.16 1.91
CA ASN A 228 21.63 -3.26 0.78
C ASN A 228 20.90 -1.99 1.23
N ALA A 229 21.38 -0.82 0.82
CA ALA A 229 20.76 0.48 1.12
C ALA A 229 20.33 1.16 -0.18
N TRP A 230 19.08 1.61 -0.26
CA TRP A 230 18.54 2.32 -1.42
C TRP A 230 17.58 3.43 -1.01
N GLY A 231 17.10 4.18 -2.00
CA GLY A 231 16.21 5.31 -1.81
C GLY A 231 15.12 5.36 -2.86
N GLU A 232 13.88 5.54 -2.42
CA GLU A 232 12.72 5.80 -3.26
C GLU A 232 12.17 7.20 -2.94
N LEU A 233 11.22 7.67 -3.73
CA LEU A 233 10.72 9.04 -3.62
C LEU A 233 9.19 9.05 -3.73
N LEU A 234 8.53 9.56 -2.70
CA LEU A 234 7.09 9.79 -2.65
C LEU A 234 6.82 11.27 -2.91
N VAL A 235 6.48 11.60 -4.15
CA VAL A 235 6.25 12.96 -4.63
C VAL A 235 4.82 13.40 -4.30
N GLY A 236 4.68 14.60 -3.74
CA GLY A 236 3.38 15.13 -3.29
C GLY A 236 2.72 14.26 -2.23
N GLY A 237 3.51 13.48 -1.50
CA GLY A 237 3.04 12.52 -0.51
C GLY A 237 2.13 11.43 -1.07
N THR A 238 2.09 11.18 -2.39
CA THR A 238 1.15 10.22 -3.01
C THR A 238 1.64 9.51 -4.29
N THR A 239 2.59 10.08 -5.04
CA THR A 239 3.14 9.45 -6.26
C THR A 239 4.48 8.78 -5.96
N LEU A 240 4.55 7.46 -6.11
CA LEU A 240 5.76 6.68 -5.89
C LEU A 240 6.65 6.70 -7.14
N VAL A 241 7.89 7.19 -7.00
CA VAL A 241 8.86 7.37 -8.08
C VAL A 241 10.07 6.49 -7.84
N ASN A 242 10.08 5.35 -8.52
CA ASN A 242 11.09 4.31 -8.39
C ASN A 242 11.97 4.29 -9.64
N ALA A 243 13.21 4.78 -9.47
CA ALA A 243 14.17 4.94 -10.55
C ALA A 243 15.46 4.19 -10.24
N TRP A 244 15.77 3.18 -11.06
CA TRP A 244 17.04 2.45 -10.98
C TRP A 244 18.13 3.23 -11.70
N PHE A 245 19.16 3.66 -10.96
CA PHE A 245 20.37 4.30 -11.49
C PHE A 245 21.59 3.39 -11.32
N GLU A 246 22.64 3.64 -12.10
CA GLU A 246 23.92 2.97 -11.86
C GLU A 246 24.61 3.46 -10.55
N GLY A 247 25.26 2.54 -9.84
CA GLY A 247 26.19 2.86 -8.75
C GLY A 247 25.56 3.56 -7.54
N ASP A 248 24.70 2.83 -6.82
CA ASP A 248 24.09 3.17 -5.52
C ASP A 248 23.37 4.53 -5.45
N SER A 249 23.16 5.16 -6.61
CA SER A 249 22.66 6.52 -6.76
C SER A 249 21.13 6.56 -6.72
N GLN A 250 20.59 7.59 -6.08
CA GLN A 250 19.16 7.75 -5.82
C GLN A 250 18.72 9.16 -6.26
N LEU A 251 17.50 9.31 -6.78
CA LEU A 251 16.98 10.58 -7.32
C LEU A 251 16.88 11.66 -6.22
N LYS A 252 17.35 12.89 -6.49
CA LYS A 252 17.10 14.07 -5.64
C LYS A 252 16.33 15.15 -6.40
N ILE A 253 15.12 15.49 -5.94
CA ILE A 253 14.30 16.56 -6.54
C ILE A 253 15.07 17.89 -6.46
N PRO A 254 15.15 18.67 -7.55
CA PRO A 254 15.67 20.04 -7.52
C PRO A 254 14.89 20.92 -6.55
N GLN A 255 15.58 21.74 -5.75
CA GLN A 255 14.97 22.66 -4.77
C GLN A 255 13.95 23.65 -5.38
N SER A 256 13.98 23.87 -6.70
CA SER A 256 13.00 24.68 -7.43
C SER A 256 11.67 23.97 -7.72
N LEU A 257 11.62 22.64 -7.58
CA LEU A 257 10.45 21.80 -7.81
C LEU A 257 9.91 21.15 -6.52
N SER A 258 10.71 21.07 -5.46
CA SER A 258 10.35 20.43 -4.18
C SER A 258 9.14 21.09 -3.48
N SER A 259 8.19 20.27 -3.01
CA SER A 259 7.14 20.63 -2.04
C SER A 259 7.57 20.33 -0.60
N SER A 260 6.78 20.76 0.39
CA SER A 260 6.86 20.27 1.77
C SER A 260 6.38 18.82 1.94
N ASP A 261 5.66 18.33 0.95
CA ASP A 261 4.95 17.05 0.99
C ASP A 261 5.73 15.96 0.23
N ASP A 262 6.87 16.31 -0.38
CA ASP A 262 7.79 15.35 -0.98
C ASP A 262 8.58 14.63 0.11
N LEU A 263 8.59 13.30 0.08
CA LEU A 263 9.28 12.47 1.05
C LEU A 263 10.24 11.50 0.35
N TYR A 264 11.42 11.32 0.93
CA TYR A 264 12.42 10.35 0.51
C TYR A 264 12.30 9.13 1.40
N VAL A 265 12.06 7.97 0.78
CA VAL A 265 11.92 6.68 1.44
C VAL A 265 13.28 6.02 1.45
N LEU A 266 13.91 5.89 2.62
CA LEU A 266 15.29 5.42 2.76
C LEU A 266 15.29 4.05 3.42
N SER A 267 15.63 3.04 2.62
CA SER A 267 15.44 1.63 2.96
C SER A 267 16.77 0.90 3.09
N LEU A 268 16.89 0.08 4.13
CA LEU A 268 18.01 -0.82 4.38
C LEU A 268 17.48 -2.23 4.58
N SER A 269 17.89 -3.19 3.73
CA SER A 269 17.53 -4.59 3.90
C SER A 269 18.73 -5.53 4.00
N HIS A 270 18.49 -6.70 4.59
CA HIS A 270 19.50 -7.74 4.76
C HIS A 270 18.84 -9.12 4.82
N TYR A 271 19.11 -9.95 3.83
CA TYR A 271 18.70 -11.36 3.82
C TYR A 271 19.76 -12.25 4.50
N ASN A 272 19.43 -12.81 5.66
CA ASN A 272 20.26 -13.80 6.36
C ASN A 272 19.98 -15.21 5.83
N SER A 273 20.73 -15.61 4.79
CA SER A 273 20.64 -16.94 4.18
C SER A 273 20.98 -18.13 5.10
N GLU A 274 21.59 -17.93 6.28
CA GLU A 274 21.83 -19.03 7.24
C GLU A 274 20.56 -19.41 8.01
N ASN A 275 19.66 -18.46 8.21
CA ASN A 275 18.42 -18.61 8.98
C ASN A 275 17.14 -18.43 8.12
N SER A 276 17.28 -18.18 6.82
CA SER A 276 16.20 -17.77 5.91
C SER A 276 15.43 -16.51 6.34
N VAL A 277 16.06 -15.59 7.08
CA VAL A 277 15.40 -14.39 7.61
C VAL A 277 15.64 -13.19 6.70
N TYR A 278 14.56 -12.57 6.19
CA TYR A 278 14.62 -11.23 5.60
C TYR A 278 14.42 -10.16 6.66
N ARG A 279 15.06 -9.00 6.48
CA ARG A 279 14.91 -7.82 7.33
C ARG A 279 14.91 -6.57 6.48
N LEU A 280 14.03 -5.64 6.82
CA LEU A 280 13.92 -4.31 6.23
C LEU A 280 13.78 -3.27 7.35
N PHE A 281 14.46 -2.13 7.20
CA PHE A 281 14.20 -0.91 7.95
C PHE A 281 13.99 0.22 6.96
N THR A 282 12.87 0.93 7.08
CA THR A 282 12.48 2.03 6.20
C THR A 282 12.27 3.28 7.04
N LYS A 283 12.96 4.37 6.69
CA LYS A 283 12.76 5.70 7.28
C LYS A 283 12.35 6.72 6.22
N TYR A 284 11.63 7.75 6.62
CA TYR A 284 11.22 8.84 5.72
C TYR A 284 11.92 10.15 6.11
N THR A 285 12.30 10.96 5.11
CA THR A 285 12.87 12.31 5.33
C THR A 285 12.37 13.29 4.26
N ASP A 286 12.24 14.57 4.59
CA ASP A 286 11.92 15.65 3.64
C ASP A 286 13.15 16.08 2.82
N HIS A 287 14.36 15.71 3.26
CA HIS A 287 15.61 15.99 2.56
C HIS A 287 16.69 14.92 2.86
N PRO A 288 17.33 14.33 1.83
CA PRO A 288 18.53 13.52 2.01
C PRO A 288 19.77 14.42 2.00
N ASP A 289 20.79 14.09 2.78
CA ASP A 289 22.13 14.63 2.55
C ASP A 289 22.70 14.12 1.21
N ASN A 290 23.90 14.55 0.81
CA ASN A 290 24.56 13.98 -0.38
C ASN A 290 24.92 12.50 -0.19
N ILE A 291 25.06 12.04 1.05
CA ILE A 291 25.30 10.64 1.43
C ILE A 291 24.46 10.35 2.68
N GLU A 292 23.49 9.45 2.56
CA GLU A 292 22.69 8.93 3.66
C GLU A 292 23.29 7.61 4.16
N THR A 293 23.66 7.53 5.45
CA THR A 293 24.15 6.28 6.04
C THR A 293 23.06 5.62 6.89
N LEU A 294 22.62 4.44 6.49
CA LEU A 294 21.66 3.61 7.20
C LEU A 294 22.39 2.52 7.97
N ASN A 295 22.11 2.39 9.27
CA ASN A 295 22.78 1.44 10.15
C ASN A 295 21.86 0.82 11.22
N THR A 296 20.54 0.95 11.03
CA THR A 296 19.50 0.34 11.85
C THR A 296 18.89 -0.83 11.07
N LEU A 297 18.76 -1.99 11.71
CA LEU A 297 18.00 -3.14 11.20
C LEU A 297 17.25 -3.79 12.36
N PRO A 298 16.08 -4.40 12.10
CA PRO A 298 15.37 -5.19 13.10
C PRO A 298 16.22 -6.33 13.66
N SER A 299 15.85 -6.79 14.86
CA SER A 299 16.41 -8.00 15.46
C SER A 299 16.25 -9.21 14.53
N SER A 300 17.29 -10.03 14.46
CA SER A 300 17.33 -11.28 13.68
C SER A 300 17.25 -12.54 14.54
N THR A 301 16.81 -12.42 15.80
CA THR A 301 16.72 -13.55 16.75
C THR A 301 15.29 -14.01 17.03
N TRP A 302 14.34 -13.60 16.20
CA TRP A 302 13.03 -14.23 16.16
C TRP A 302 13.16 -15.70 15.72
N GLU A 303 12.14 -16.52 15.99
CA GLU A 303 12.12 -17.92 15.58
C GLU A 303 11.02 -18.11 14.53
N GLU A 304 11.29 -18.97 13.53
CA GLU A 304 10.37 -19.30 12.44
C GLU A 304 9.00 -19.76 12.98
N PRO A 305 7.90 -19.11 12.58
CA PRO A 305 6.54 -19.54 12.91
C PRO A 305 6.23 -20.96 12.43
N VAL A 306 5.38 -21.67 13.17
CA VAL A 306 4.92 -23.02 12.81
C VAL A 306 3.44 -22.97 12.43
N PHE A 307 3.15 -23.35 11.18
CA PHE A 307 1.80 -23.59 10.70
C PHE A 307 1.47 -25.09 10.71
N SER A 308 0.36 -25.47 11.34
CA SER A 308 -0.12 -26.86 11.33
C SER A 308 -1.61 -26.91 11.62
N GLU A 309 -2.36 -27.78 10.92
CA GLU A 309 -3.81 -27.96 11.14
C GLU A 309 -4.59 -26.62 11.15
N ASN A 310 -4.32 -25.75 10.17
CA ASN A 310 -4.86 -24.39 10.04
C ASN A 310 -4.57 -23.43 11.21
N THR A 311 -3.59 -23.78 12.05
CA THR A 311 -3.18 -23.00 13.23
C THR A 311 -1.76 -22.51 13.07
N LEU A 312 -1.56 -21.20 13.24
CA LEU A 312 -0.25 -20.55 13.35
C LEU A 312 0.18 -20.53 14.82
N THR A 313 1.45 -20.83 15.10
CA THR A 313 2.05 -20.73 16.43
C THR A 313 3.43 -20.09 16.36
N TRP A 314 3.69 -19.06 17.17
CA TRP A 314 4.95 -18.30 17.15
C TRP A 314 5.25 -17.63 18.49
N ASN A 315 6.49 -17.20 18.68
CA ASN A 315 6.91 -16.40 19.83
C ASN A 315 6.74 -14.90 19.55
N GLN A 316 6.51 -14.10 20.59
CA GLN A 316 6.43 -12.64 20.46
C GLN A 316 7.73 -12.08 19.88
N TYR A 317 7.59 -11.08 19.00
CA TYR A 317 8.70 -10.38 18.37
C TYR A 317 9.02 -9.08 19.12
N ASP A 318 10.31 -8.79 19.26
CA ASP A 318 10.85 -7.51 19.72
C ASP A 318 11.81 -7.02 18.61
N PRO A 319 11.58 -5.82 18.03
CA PRO A 319 12.45 -5.29 16.98
C PRO A 319 13.86 -4.93 17.48
N GLU A 320 14.07 -4.76 18.78
CA GLU A 320 15.31 -4.23 19.39
C GLU A 320 15.73 -2.85 18.84
N ILE A 321 14.77 -2.05 18.35
CA ILE A 321 14.96 -0.68 17.85
C ILE A 321 14.30 0.32 18.80
N ASP A 322 15.02 1.36 19.20
CA ASP A 322 14.52 2.42 20.10
C ASP A 322 13.25 3.09 19.53
N ASN A 323 12.17 3.10 20.33
CA ASN A 323 10.85 3.66 20.02
C ASN A 323 10.03 2.92 18.94
N HIS A 324 10.49 1.78 18.42
CA HIS A 324 9.64 0.89 17.63
C HIS A 324 8.90 -0.08 18.54
N GLU A 325 7.59 -0.16 18.42
CA GLU A 325 6.78 -1.20 19.03
C GLU A 325 6.18 -2.11 17.93
N LEU A 326 5.92 -3.37 18.26
CA LEU A 326 5.22 -4.30 17.39
C LEU A 326 3.81 -3.76 17.09
N ARG A 327 3.47 -3.61 15.80
CA ARG A 327 2.17 -3.09 15.36
C ARG A 327 1.24 -4.23 14.94
N PHE A 328 1.72 -5.11 14.07
CA PHE A 328 1.00 -6.31 13.66
C PHE A 328 1.95 -7.39 13.14
N TYR A 329 1.42 -8.60 13.03
CA TYR A 329 1.95 -9.60 12.12
C TYR A 329 1.11 -9.66 10.86
N ASN A 330 1.76 -9.94 9.73
CA ASN A 330 1.14 -10.27 8.47
C ASN A 330 1.59 -11.68 8.05
N THR A 331 0.76 -12.44 7.34
CA THR A 331 1.19 -13.64 6.64
C THR A 331 0.25 -13.97 5.50
N PHE A 332 0.82 -14.48 4.41
CA PHE A 332 0.10 -14.87 3.22
C PHE A 332 0.03 -16.40 3.09
N LEU A 333 -1.16 -16.93 2.87
CA LEU A 333 -1.37 -18.34 2.54
C LEU A 333 -1.94 -18.44 1.13
N ALA A 334 -1.55 -19.47 0.37
CA ALA A 334 -2.15 -19.76 -0.92
C ALA A 334 -2.41 -21.25 -1.11
N LYS A 335 -3.38 -21.56 -1.97
CA LYS A 335 -3.47 -22.89 -2.58
C LYS A 335 -2.32 -23.12 -3.57
N PRO A 336 -1.97 -24.38 -3.88
CA PRO A 336 -0.84 -24.73 -4.77
C PRO A 336 -1.06 -24.24 -6.21
N ASP A 337 -2.33 -24.07 -6.58
CA ASP A 337 -2.80 -23.55 -7.86
C ASP A 337 -3.09 -22.05 -7.85
N TRP A 338 -2.85 -21.37 -6.72
CA TRP A 338 -3.09 -19.93 -6.49
C TRP A 338 -4.56 -19.49 -6.69
N THR A 339 -5.51 -20.43 -6.76
CA THR A 339 -6.93 -20.10 -6.97
C THR A 339 -7.58 -19.45 -5.74
N ILE A 340 -7.01 -19.62 -4.55
CA ILE A 340 -7.44 -18.95 -3.33
C ILE A 340 -6.21 -18.52 -2.55
N THR A 341 -6.21 -17.25 -2.14
CA THR A 341 -5.21 -16.62 -1.28
C THR A 341 -5.87 -16.18 0.04
N TRP A 342 -5.09 -16.12 1.12
CA TRP A 342 -5.50 -15.59 2.42
C TRP A 342 -4.41 -14.68 2.99
N ASP A 343 -4.68 -13.39 3.08
CA ASP A 343 -3.86 -12.43 3.81
C ASP A 343 -4.39 -12.29 5.24
N ILE A 344 -3.52 -12.45 6.23
CA ILE A 344 -3.90 -12.51 7.65
C ILE A 344 -3.14 -11.45 8.44
N VAL A 345 -3.86 -10.41 8.86
CA VAL A 345 -3.34 -9.33 9.72
C VAL A 345 -3.74 -9.57 11.17
N LEU A 346 -2.75 -9.57 12.08
CA LEU A 346 -2.92 -9.78 13.52
C LEU A 346 -2.31 -8.61 14.31
N SER A 347 -3.13 -7.66 14.77
CA SER A 347 -2.63 -6.50 15.53
C SER A 347 -2.10 -6.89 16.91
N SER A 348 -1.14 -6.12 17.42
CA SER A 348 -0.54 -6.39 18.75
C SER A 348 -1.54 -6.17 19.89
N GLY A 349 -2.47 -5.23 19.76
CA GLY A 349 -3.59 -5.01 20.67
C GLY A 349 -4.63 -6.13 20.65
N TRP A 350 -4.91 -6.73 19.48
CA TRP A 350 -5.72 -7.95 19.43
C TRP A 350 -5.00 -9.11 20.11
N LEU A 351 -3.72 -9.34 19.79
CA LEU A 351 -2.95 -10.45 20.36
C LEU A 351 -2.75 -10.33 21.88
N GLY A 352 -2.42 -9.13 22.37
CA GLY A 352 -2.13 -8.83 23.76
C GLY A 352 -0.72 -9.23 24.21
N SER A 353 -0.46 -9.09 25.51
CA SER A 353 0.88 -9.22 26.11
C SER A 353 1.30 -10.66 26.43
N ALA A 354 1.11 -11.61 25.51
CA ALA A 354 1.58 -12.98 25.66
C ALA A 354 2.96 -13.15 25.02
N ASN A 355 3.84 -13.94 25.63
CA ASN A 355 5.18 -14.21 25.08
C ASN A 355 5.15 -15.16 23.86
N SER A 356 4.02 -15.82 23.63
CA SER A 356 3.79 -16.79 22.56
C SER A 356 2.32 -16.74 22.16
N TYR A 357 2.06 -16.89 20.87
CA TYR A 357 0.74 -16.76 20.27
C TYR A 357 0.34 -18.04 19.53
N GLU A 358 -0.98 -18.24 19.46
CA GLU A 358 -1.65 -19.31 18.73
C GLU A 358 -2.86 -18.68 18.03
N TYR A 359 -3.04 -18.94 16.74
CA TYR A 359 -4.14 -18.42 15.94
C TYR A 359 -4.64 -19.48 14.96
N GLU A 360 -5.85 -19.97 15.20
CA GLU A 360 -6.59 -20.85 14.28
C GLU A 360 -7.37 -20.00 13.27
N ILE A 361 -7.23 -20.31 11.99
CA ILE A 361 -7.99 -19.64 10.92
C ILE A 361 -9.49 -19.95 11.12
N PRO A 362 -10.38 -18.94 11.16
CA PRO A 362 -11.75 -19.17 11.59
C PRO A 362 -12.59 -19.91 10.52
N ASP A 363 -13.24 -21.00 10.91
CA ASP A 363 -14.31 -21.63 10.11
C ASP A 363 -15.65 -20.89 10.31
N LEU A 364 -16.14 -20.28 9.23
CA LEU A 364 -17.42 -19.57 9.20
C LEU A 364 -18.57 -20.46 8.69
N SER A 365 -18.39 -21.79 8.69
CA SER A 365 -19.41 -22.74 8.27
C SER A 365 -20.73 -22.57 9.03
N GLY A 366 -21.82 -22.46 8.25
CA GLY A 366 -23.16 -22.17 8.76
C GLY A 366 -23.61 -20.71 8.64
N LEU A 367 -22.72 -19.77 8.27
CA LEU A 367 -23.13 -18.42 7.87
C LEU A 367 -23.76 -18.38 6.47
N GLU A 368 -24.71 -17.45 6.27
CA GLU A 368 -25.43 -17.32 5.00
C GLU A 368 -24.54 -16.80 3.87
N GLY A 369 -24.37 -17.61 2.83
CA GLY A 369 -23.50 -17.29 1.70
C GLY A 369 -22.02 -17.59 1.95
N TRP A 370 -21.68 -18.32 3.02
CA TRP A 370 -20.36 -18.95 3.14
C TRP A 370 -20.16 -20.00 2.06
N ASN A 371 -18.99 -20.00 1.41
CA ASN A 371 -18.54 -21.09 0.56
C ASN A 371 -17.46 -21.90 1.30
N ALA A 372 -17.64 -23.22 1.36
CA ALA A 372 -16.70 -24.11 2.06
C ALA A 372 -15.28 -24.09 1.46
N SER A 373 -15.09 -23.66 0.20
CA SER A 373 -13.76 -23.52 -0.38
C SER A 373 -12.95 -22.36 0.19
N TRP A 374 -13.58 -21.41 0.88
CA TRP A 374 -12.88 -20.29 1.54
C TRP A 374 -12.22 -20.71 2.86
N TYR A 375 -12.59 -21.87 3.43
CA TYR A 375 -11.78 -22.46 4.50
C TYR A 375 -10.56 -23.15 3.89
N PRO A 376 -9.33 -22.91 4.39
CA PRO A 376 -8.17 -23.67 3.95
C PRO A 376 -8.36 -25.16 4.30
N ASP A 377 -8.07 -26.07 3.38
CA ASP A 377 -7.86 -27.48 3.75
C ASP A 377 -6.40 -27.62 4.21
N SER A 378 -6.19 -28.11 5.43
CA SER A 378 -4.86 -28.27 6.04
C SER A 378 -3.97 -29.28 5.30
N GLN A 379 -4.49 -30.02 4.31
CA GLN A 379 -3.71 -30.87 3.40
C GLN A 379 -3.49 -30.25 2.02
N GLU A 380 -4.05 -29.07 1.73
CA GLU A 380 -3.90 -28.36 0.46
C GLU A 380 -3.13 -27.03 0.58
N VAL A 381 -2.92 -26.47 1.77
CA VAL A 381 -1.98 -25.34 1.94
C VAL A 381 -0.55 -25.88 1.88
N ASP A 382 0.11 -25.70 0.72
CA ASP A 382 1.45 -26.25 0.46
C ASP A 382 2.52 -25.65 1.40
N LEU A 383 2.45 -24.33 1.64
CA LEU A 383 3.30 -23.54 2.54
C LEU A 383 2.52 -22.29 3.00
N TYR A 384 2.93 -21.68 4.11
CA TYR A 384 2.73 -20.23 4.28
C TYR A 384 3.88 -19.49 3.59
N HIS A 385 3.60 -18.30 3.08
CA HIS A 385 4.61 -17.40 2.54
C HIS A 385 4.71 -16.17 3.43
N ASP A 386 5.93 -15.68 3.58
CA ASP A 386 6.28 -14.38 4.18
C ASP A 386 5.51 -14.12 5.47
N PHE A 387 5.91 -14.78 6.58
CA PHE A 387 5.35 -14.43 7.89
C PHE A 387 6.14 -13.25 8.48
N GLU A 388 5.51 -12.08 8.45
CA GLU A 388 6.13 -10.80 8.77
C GLU A 388 5.76 -10.31 10.17
N ALA A 389 6.70 -9.69 10.86
CA ALA A 389 6.43 -8.85 12.02
C ALA A 389 6.73 -7.38 11.66
N VAL A 390 5.69 -6.55 11.64
CA VAL A 390 5.79 -5.12 11.34
C VAL A 390 5.82 -4.32 12.63
N SER A 391 6.82 -3.45 12.76
CA SER A 391 7.07 -2.64 13.95
C SER A 391 7.37 -1.19 13.56
N GLY A 392 6.94 -0.24 14.39
CA GLY A 392 7.01 1.17 14.01
C GLY A 392 6.72 2.14 15.14
N THR A 393 6.82 3.43 14.85
CA THR A 393 6.73 4.52 15.83
C THR A 393 5.32 5.07 16.05
N GLU A 394 4.34 4.73 15.21
CA GLU A 394 2.96 5.24 15.25
C GLU A 394 1.95 4.20 15.75
N ASP A 395 1.01 4.60 16.60
CA ASP A 395 0.00 3.69 17.21
C ASP A 395 -1.21 3.41 16.30
N ASP A 396 -1.35 4.16 15.20
CA ASP A 396 -2.47 4.06 14.26
C ASP A 396 -2.12 3.07 13.14
N LEU A 397 -2.58 1.82 13.30
CA LEU A 397 -2.31 0.70 12.40
C LEU A 397 -2.82 0.96 10.98
N THR A 398 -3.87 1.78 10.83
CA THR A 398 -4.49 2.08 9.53
C THR A 398 -3.52 2.76 8.56
N LYS A 399 -2.55 3.51 9.09
CA LYS A 399 -1.49 4.16 8.32
C LYS A 399 -0.46 3.19 7.75
N TYR A 400 -0.28 2.01 8.35
CA TYR A 400 0.65 0.98 7.86
C TYR A 400 0.00 0.08 6.80
N LEU A 401 -1.34 -0.01 6.79
CA LEU A 401 -2.11 -0.74 5.77
C LEU A 401 -2.28 0.05 4.45
N ASP A 402 -1.92 1.34 4.46
CA ASP A 402 -1.92 2.23 3.29
C ASP A 402 -0.55 2.93 3.22
N PRO A 403 0.47 2.32 2.58
CA PRO A 403 1.90 2.64 2.74
C PRO A 403 2.36 3.98 2.14
N ILE A 404 1.42 4.91 1.96
CA ILE A 404 1.62 6.29 1.54
C ILE A 404 1.94 7.19 2.76
N ALA A 405 1.68 6.71 3.99
CA ALA A 405 2.05 7.43 5.20
C ALA A 405 3.55 7.34 5.50
N GLY A 406 4.25 8.48 5.45
CA GLY A 406 5.71 8.57 5.64
C GLY A 406 6.20 8.33 7.07
N MET A 407 6.07 7.10 7.56
CA MET A 407 6.37 6.67 8.92
C MET A 407 7.58 5.74 8.97
N GLU A 408 8.35 5.78 10.05
CA GLU A 408 9.41 4.78 10.24
C GLU A 408 8.81 3.41 10.55
N GLU A 409 9.23 2.41 9.79
CA GLU A 409 8.84 1.01 9.95
C GLU A 409 10.04 0.07 9.87
N SER A 410 9.90 -1.10 10.51
CA SER A 410 10.87 -2.17 10.40
C SER A 410 10.15 -3.51 10.36
N ILE A 411 10.57 -4.35 9.42
CA ILE A 411 9.97 -5.65 9.10
C ILE A 411 11.03 -6.71 9.26
N VAL A 412 10.69 -7.80 9.94
CA VAL A 412 11.39 -9.09 9.84
C VAL A 412 10.43 -10.09 9.22
N SER A 413 10.91 -10.93 8.31
CA SER A 413 10.10 -11.92 7.58
C SER A 413 10.83 -13.25 7.44
N TYR A 414 10.04 -14.32 7.28
CA TYR A 414 10.41 -15.74 7.19
C TYR A 414 9.76 -16.39 5.96
#